data_AF-A0A939VDV0-F1
#
_entry.id   AF-A0A939VDV0-F1
#
_cell.length_a   1.000
_cell.length_b   1.000
_cell.length_c   1.000
_cell.angle_alpha   90.00
_cell.angle_beta   90.00
_cell.angle_gamma   90.00
#
_symmetry.space_group_name_H-M   'P 1'
#
loop_
_entity.id
_entity.type
_entity.pdbx_description
1 polymer ?
#
loop_
_entity_poly.entity_id
_entity_poly.type
_entity_poly.pdbx_seq_one_letter_code
_entity_poly.pdbx_strand_id
1 'polypeptide(L)'
;TFYSPLQMAADFPEHYEPFMDAFQFIKDVAVDWDTSIYLYAEPGAYIVTARHPKTASLNKAAEGLSSLSDGKKNVLSNATRFVYNLPETATALDLANATAHDVWYVGGITDENAREVSVKLDFLEKGKTYDAIIYTDSPDASGLPGDTYNPQAYTITKKKVTNKTTLKLRMAPCGGFAISLRQR
;
A
#
# COMPACT_ATOMS: atom_id res chain seq x y z
N THR A 1 2.87 0.16 8.57
CA THR A 1 2.69 0.14 10.04
C THR A 1 3.95 0.62 10.74
N PHE A 2 5.12 0.08 10.41
CA PHE A 2 6.41 0.64 10.83
C PHE A 2 6.77 1.89 10.01
N TYR A 3 7.08 2.99 10.70
CA TYR A 3 7.57 4.19 10.02
C TYR A 3 9.08 4.14 9.89
N SER A 4 9.57 4.37 8.68
CA SER A 4 10.95 4.76 8.41
C SER A 4 10.95 5.57 7.12
N PRO A 5 11.69 6.70 7.06
CA PRO A 5 11.88 7.47 5.82
C PRO A 5 12.73 6.72 4.78
N LEU A 6 13.35 5.60 5.18
CA LEU A 6 14.07 4.68 4.32
C LEU A 6 13.52 3.26 4.52
N GLN A 7 12.89 2.71 3.49
CA GLN A 7 12.33 1.36 3.48
C GLN A 7 13.14 0.47 2.53
N MET A 8 13.42 -0.75 2.96
CA MET A 8 14.16 -1.74 2.17
C MET A 8 13.22 -2.86 1.74
N ALA A 9 13.18 -3.16 0.44
CA ALA A 9 12.69 -4.43 -0.06
C ALA A 9 13.81 -5.46 0.14
N ALA A 10 13.73 -6.26 1.19
CA ALA A 10 14.87 -7.00 1.72
C ALA A 10 15.18 -8.33 1.01
N ASP A 11 14.21 -8.88 0.28
CA ASP A 11 14.36 -10.16 -0.41
C ASP A 11 15.12 -10.03 -1.75
N PHE A 12 15.51 -11.18 -2.30
CA PHE A 12 16.10 -11.26 -3.63
C PHE A 12 15.09 -10.90 -4.73
N PRO A 13 15.52 -10.21 -5.81
CA PRO A 13 14.66 -9.89 -6.94
C PRO A 13 13.85 -11.08 -7.47
N GLU A 14 14.48 -12.25 -7.56
CA GLU A 14 13.91 -13.49 -8.06
C GLU A 14 12.72 -13.98 -7.22
N HIS A 15 12.67 -13.63 -5.94
CA HIS A 15 11.54 -13.96 -5.07
C HIS A 15 10.35 -13.02 -5.25
N TYR A 16 10.55 -11.81 -5.79
CA TYR A 16 9.44 -10.89 -6.09
C TYR A 16 8.79 -11.17 -7.45
N GLU A 17 9.55 -11.68 -8.43
CA GLU A 17 9.07 -11.99 -9.78
C GLU A 17 7.79 -12.86 -9.84
N PRO A 18 7.63 -13.93 -9.04
CA PRO A 18 6.39 -14.69 -9.03
C PRO A 18 5.20 -13.97 -8.38
N PHE A 19 5.43 -12.92 -7.59
CA PHE A 19 4.41 -12.18 -6.82
C PHE A 19 4.35 -10.70 -7.22
N MET A 20 4.52 -10.41 -8.51
CA MET A 20 4.57 -9.02 -9.02
C MET A 20 3.28 -8.23 -8.80
N ASP A 21 2.15 -8.93 -8.66
CA ASP A 21 0.86 -8.36 -8.30
C ASP A 21 0.86 -7.82 -6.86
N ALA A 22 1.40 -8.56 -5.90
CA ALA A 22 1.61 -8.13 -4.52
C ALA A 22 2.74 -7.08 -4.41
N PHE A 23 3.84 -7.29 -5.14
CA PHE A 23 4.97 -6.37 -5.19
C PHE A 23 4.58 -4.98 -5.72
N GLN A 24 3.50 -4.87 -6.49
CA GLN A 24 2.96 -3.59 -6.93
C GLN A 24 2.64 -2.65 -5.75
N PHE A 25 2.19 -3.17 -4.60
CA PHE A 25 2.00 -2.34 -3.40
C PHE A 25 3.33 -1.75 -2.90
N ILE A 26 4.40 -2.54 -2.87
CA ILE A 26 5.73 -2.12 -2.42
C ILE A 26 6.30 -1.06 -3.36
N LYS A 27 6.00 -1.16 -4.65
CA LYS A 27 6.36 -0.13 -5.63
C LYS A 27 5.58 1.15 -5.33
N ASP A 28 4.27 1.06 -5.11
CA ASP A 28 3.39 2.21 -4.99
C ASP A 28 3.48 2.94 -3.64
N VAL A 29 3.91 2.27 -2.56
CA VAL A 29 3.87 2.83 -1.21
C VAL A 29 4.86 3.98 -1.02
N ALA A 30 4.37 5.09 -0.45
CA ALA A 30 5.24 6.20 -0.07
C ALA A 30 6.08 5.86 1.18
N VAL A 31 7.14 6.62 1.41
CA VAL A 31 8.05 6.44 2.56
C VAL A 31 8.02 7.59 3.57
N ASP A 32 7.44 8.73 3.20
CA ASP A 32 7.27 9.87 4.11
C ASP A 32 5.83 10.38 4.10
N TRP A 33 5.37 10.82 5.26
CA TRP A 33 3.95 11.00 5.56
C TRP A 33 3.69 12.40 6.09
N ASP A 34 2.65 13.05 5.59
CA ASP A 34 2.16 14.33 6.10
C ASP A 34 1.27 14.09 7.31
N THR A 35 0.33 13.16 7.18
CA THR A 35 -0.58 12.75 8.24
C THR A 35 -0.46 11.25 8.49
N SER A 36 -0.42 10.86 9.77
CA SER A 36 -0.50 9.46 10.21
C SER A 36 -1.59 9.32 11.26
N ILE A 37 -2.57 8.47 10.99
CA ILE A 37 -3.72 8.20 11.84
C ILE A 37 -3.59 6.77 12.35
N TYR A 38 -3.59 6.61 13.66
CA TYR A 38 -3.65 5.30 14.31
C TYR A 38 -5.12 4.96 14.54
N LEU A 39 -5.67 4.06 13.72
CA LEU A 39 -7.09 3.71 13.77
C LEU A 39 -7.38 2.77 14.94
N TYR A 40 -6.51 1.78 15.12
CA TYR A 40 -6.55 0.85 16.22
C TYR A 40 -5.12 0.49 16.63
N ALA A 41 -4.87 0.33 17.92
CA ALA A 41 -3.59 -0.12 18.43
C ALA A 41 -3.79 -0.79 19.79
N GLU A 42 -3.30 -2.01 19.91
CA GLU A 42 -3.20 -2.74 21.16
C GLU A 42 -1.78 -3.30 21.26
N PRO A 43 -0.96 -2.82 22.21
CA PRO A 43 0.42 -3.28 22.37
C PRO A 43 0.51 -4.81 22.52
N GLY A 44 1.38 -5.43 21.74
CA GLY A 44 1.55 -6.89 21.73
C GLY A 44 0.49 -7.67 20.94
N ALA A 45 -0.58 -7.01 20.47
CA ALA A 45 -1.67 -7.68 19.76
C ALA A 45 -1.79 -7.22 18.31
N TYR A 46 -2.11 -5.96 18.05
CA TYR A 46 -2.30 -5.50 16.66
C TYR A 46 -2.19 -3.98 16.53
N ILE A 47 -1.90 -3.52 15.32
CA ILE A 47 -1.90 -2.10 14.99
C ILE A 47 -2.44 -1.88 13.58
N VAL A 48 -3.28 -0.87 13.43
CA VAL A 48 -3.86 -0.44 12.16
C VAL A 48 -3.64 1.06 12.00
N THR A 49 -2.95 1.42 10.93
CA THR A 49 -2.59 2.81 10.63
C THR A 49 -3.06 3.20 9.25
N ALA A 50 -3.64 4.40 9.11
CA ALA A 50 -3.88 5.06 7.83
C ALA A 50 -2.92 6.24 7.70
N ARG A 51 -2.28 6.40 6.55
CA ARG A 51 -1.27 7.43 6.32
C ARG A 51 -1.49 8.14 5.01
N HIS A 52 -1.33 9.45 5.06
CA HIS A 52 -1.36 10.35 3.92
C HIS A 52 0.06 10.81 3.63
N PRO A 53 0.59 10.61 2.40
CA PRO A 53 1.97 10.93 2.07
C PRO A 53 2.17 12.44 1.87
N LYS A 54 3.38 12.93 2.17
CA LYS A 54 3.75 14.30 1.80
C LYS A 54 3.80 14.43 0.28
N THR A 55 3.29 15.53 -0.26
CA THR A 55 3.40 15.85 -1.69
C THR A 55 4.86 15.88 -2.17
N ALA A 56 5.80 16.29 -1.32
CA ALA A 56 7.23 16.28 -1.63
C ALA A 56 7.79 14.86 -1.86
N SER A 57 7.23 13.83 -1.23
CA SER A 57 7.65 12.44 -1.42
C SER A 57 7.15 11.85 -2.73
N LEU A 58 6.04 12.37 -3.22
CA LEU A 58 5.51 12.08 -4.55
C LEU A 58 6.44 12.67 -5.63
N ASN A 59 6.97 13.88 -5.39
CA ASN A 59 7.92 14.55 -6.29
C ASN A 59 9.33 13.94 -6.25
N LYS A 60 9.82 13.45 -5.10
CA LYS A 60 11.16 12.82 -5.02
C LYS A 60 11.26 11.51 -5.81
N ALA A 61 10.15 10.80 -5.99
CA ALA A 61 10.10 9.64 -6.89
C ALA A 61 10.40 10.04 -8.35
N ALA A 62 10.02 11.25 -8.76
CA ALA A 62 10.34 11.84 -10.07
C ALA A 62 11.85 12.12 -10.25
N GLU A 63 12.46 12.73 -9.24
CA GLU A 63 13.88 13.08 -9.23
C GLU A 63 14.77 11.82 -9.16
N GLY A 64 14.37 10.81 -8.38
CA GLY A 64 15.03 9.51 -8.37
C GLY A 64 15.02 8.84 -9.74
N LEU A 65 13.91 8.95 -10.49
CA LEU A 65 13.76 8.38 -11.83
C LEU A 65 14.79 8.92 -12.84
N SER A 66 15.07 10.23 -12.79
CA SER A 66 15.99 10.86 -13.74
C SER A 66 17.45 10.48 -13.49
N SER A 67 17.78 10.12 -12.25
CA SER A 67 19.14 9.73 -11.84
C SER A 67 19.49 8.25 -12.07
N LEU A 68 18.49 7.41 -12.39
CA LEU A 68 18.67 5.96 -12.55
C LEU A 68 19.06 5.58 -13.99
N SER A 69 19.70 4.42 -14.17
CA SER A 69 19.92 3.83 -15.49
C SER A 69 18.62 3.27 -16.09
N ASP A 70 18.52 3.19 -17.42
CA ASP A 70 17.24 2.93 -18.12
C ASP A 70 16.49 1.66 -17.66
N GLY A 71 17.20 0.59 -17.30
CA GLY A 71 16.57 -0.63 -16.76
C GLY A 71 15.94 -0.47 -15.36
N LYS A 72 16.41 0.49 -14.56
CA LYS A 72 15.90 0.77 -13.20
C LYS A 72 14.77 1.80 -13.18
N LYS A 73 14.64 2.62 -14.24
CA LYS A 73 13.56 3.61 -14.39
C LYS A 73 12.18 2.95 -14.49
N ASN A 74 12.10 1.78 -15.13
CA ASN A 74 10.84 1.05 -15.32
C ASN A 74 10.18 0.56 -14.01
N VAL A 75 10.97 0.39 -12.94
CA VAL A 75 10.44 -0.09 -11.66
C VAL A 75 9.71 1.04 -10.93
N LEU A 76 10.33 2.22 -10.88
CA LEU A 76 9.77 3.39 -10.20
C LEU A 76 8.72 4.14 -11.04
N SER A 77 8.69 3.96 -12.36
CA SER A 77 7.71 4.61 -13.23
C SER A 77 6.27 4.22 -12.89
N ASN A 78 6.03 2.95 -12.50
CA ASN A 78 4.70 2.48 -12.11
C ASN A 78 4.18 3.14 -10.82
N ALA A 79 5.05 3.30 -9.83
CA ALA A 79 4.73 3.94 -8.56
C ALA A 79 4.28 5.39 -8.74
N THR A 80 5.05 6.12 -9.53
CA THR A 80 4.75 7.51 -9.88
C THR A 80 3.46 7.62 -10.70
N ARG A 81 3.20 6.70 -11.63
CA ARG A 81 1.95 6.68 -12.41
C ARG A 81 0.71 6.46 -11.54
N PHE A 82 0.83 5.67 -10.47
CA PHE A 82 -0.27 5.49 -9.54
C PHE A 82 -0.69 6.84 -8.95
N VAL A 83 0.27 7.64 -8.50
CA VAL A 83 0.04 8.93 -7.83
C VAL A 83 -0.47 10.02 -8.78
N TYR A 84 0.10 10.11 -9.98
CA TYR A 84 -0.13 11.23 -10.90
C TYR A 84 -1.11 10.91 -12.05
N ASN A 85 -1.75 9.73 -12.03
CA ASN A 85 -2.64 9.23 -13.09
C ASN A 85 -2.04 9.40 -14.51
N LEU A 86 -0.79 8.98 -14.65
CA LEU A 86 -0.05 9.08 -15.89
C LEU A 86 -0.21 7.81 -16.74
N PRO A 87 -0.30 7.93 -18.08
CA PRO A 87 -0.36 6.77 -18.97
C PRO A 87 0.96 5.98 -18.93
N GLU A 88 0.92 4.72 -19.40
CA GLU A 88 2.11 3.85 -19.44
C GLU A 88 3.21 4.34 -20.39
N THR A 89 2.89 5.28 -21.27
CA THR A 89 3.83 5.93 -22.18
C THR A 89 4.36 7.26 -21.65
N ALA A 90 3.94 7.68 -20.45
CA ALA A 90 4.33 8.96 -19.88
C ALA A 90 5.85 9.06 -19.68
N THR A 91 6.37 10.22 -20.09
CA THR A 91 7.77 10.62 -20.02
C THR A 91 8.06 11.43 -18.76
N ALA A 92 9.33 11.72 -18.49
CA ALA A 92 9.73 12.61 -17.40
C ALA A 92 9.17 14.04 -17.53
N LEU A 93 8.86 14.49 -18.76
CA LEU A 93 8.26 15.80 -19.01
C LEU A 93 6.77 15.83 -18.64
N ASP A 94 6.06 14.72 -18.85
CA ASP A 94 4.65 14.60 -18.47
C ASP A 94 4.48 14.68 -16.95
N LEU A 95 5.45 14.14 -16.21
CA LEU A 95 5.50 14.20 -14.75
C LEU A 95 5.70 15.61 -14.21
N ALA A 96 6.46 16.46 -14.90
CA ALA A 96 6.68 17.85 -14.50
C ALA A 96 5.38 18.69 -14.53
N ASN A 97 4.40 18.28 -15.33
CA ASN A 97 3.10 18.95 -15.47
C ASN A 97 1.95 18.18 -14.82
N ALA A 98 2.23 17.03 -14.20
CA ALA A 98 1.20 16.17 -13.65
C ALA A 98 0.71 16.68 -12.29
N THR A 99 -0.60 16.62 -12.06
CA THR A 99 -1.19 16.92 -10.75
C THR A 99 -1.31 15.64 -9.94
N ALA A 100 -0.78 15.63 -8.72
CA ALA A 100 -0.93 14.48 -7.83
C ALA A 100 -2.40 14.33 -7.41
N HIS A 101 -2.89 13.09 -7.42
CA HIS A 101 -4.16 12.75 -6.80
C HIS A 101 -3.99 12.54 -5.30
N ASP A 102 -5.06 12.77 -4.52
CA ASP A 102 -5.06 12.41 -3.12
C ASP A 102 -4.90 10.89 -2.98
N VAL A 103 -3.95 10.46 -2.15
CA VAL A 103 -3.61 9.05 -1.95
C VAL A 103 -3.49 8.75 -0.47
N TRP A 104 -4.00 7.59 -0.07
CA TRP A 104 -3.91 7.10 1.31
C TRP A 104 -3.43 5.67 1.32
N TYR A 105 -2.65 5.31 2.33
CA TYR A 105 -2.18 3.95 2.55
C TYR A 105 -2.64 3.49 3.92
N VAL A 106 -3.32 2.34 3.96
CA VAL A 106 -3.75 1.72 5.22
C VAL A 106 -3.02 0.40 5.37
N GLY A 107 -2.47 0.14 6.55
CA GLY A 107 -1.82 -1.12 6.87
C GLY A 107 -2.23 -1.60 8.24
N GLY A 108 -2.50 -2.89 8.34
CA GLY A 108 -2.78 -3.60 9.59
C GLY A 108 -1.87 -4.80 9.74
N ILE A 109 -1.39 -5.04 10.96
CA ILE A 109 -0.66 -6.26 11.33
C ILE A 109 -1.22 -6.80 12.65
N THR A 110 -1.14 -8.11 12.84
CA THR A 110 -1.61 -8.82 14.03
C THR A 110 -0.55 -9.77 14.61
N ASP A 111 -0.80 -10.21 15.84
CA ASP A 111 -0.08 -11.22 16.60
C ASP A 111 -0.45 -12.65 16.14
N GLU A 112 -0.14 -13.66 16.95
CA GLU A 112 -0.48 -15.06 16.70
C GLU A 112 -2.00 -15.34 16.63
N ASN A 113 -2.83 -14.38 17.00
CA ASN A 113 -4.28 -14.55 17.02
C ASN A 113 -4.88 -13.98 15.73
N ALA A 114 -5.75 -14.76 15.08
CA ALA A 114 -6.54 -14.26 13.96
C ALA A 114 -7.52 -13.18 14.43
N ARG A 115 -7.72 -12.14 13.62
CA ARG A 115 -8.57 -11.00 13.99
C ARG A 115 -9.39 -10.50 12.81
N GLU A 116 -10.55 -9.95 13.11
CA GLU A 116 -11.33 -9.16 12.16
C GLU A 116 -11.32 -7.69 12.59
N VAL A 117 -11.06 -6.80 11.64
CA VAL A 117 -11.05 -5.35 11.88
C VAL A 117 -12.02 -4.67 10.92
N SER A 118 -12.81 -3.74 11.46
CA SER A 118 -13.66 -2.85 10.69
C SER A 118 -12.98 -1.49 10.53
N VAL A 119 -12.39 -1.24 9.37
CA VAL A 119 -11.73 0.01 9.02
C VAL A 119 -12.75 0.98 8.43
N LYS A 120 -13.09 2.04 9.17
CA LYS A 120 -13.88 3.16 8.65
C LYS A 120 -12.97 4.09 7.86
N LEU A 121 -13.40 4.51 6.67
CA LEU A 121 -12.65 5.39 5.79
C LEU A 121 -13.07 6.86 5.94
N ASP A 122 -13.53 7.27 7.12
CA ASP A 122 -14.06 8.61 7.38
C ASP A 122 -13.02 9.73 7.33
N PHE A 123 -11.75 9.38 7.36
CA PHE A 123 -10.62 10.27 7.10
C PHE A 123 -10.48 10.70 5.62
N LEU A 124 -11.14 10.02 4.69
CA LEU A 124 -11.14 10.41 3.28
C LEU A 124 -11.97 11.68 3.05
N GLU A 125 -11.66 12.41 1.97
CA GLU A 125 -12.37 13.64 1.64
C GLU A 125 -13.86 13.38 1.33
N LYS A 126 -14.74 14.21 1.92
CA LYS A 126 -16.19 14.09 1.75
C LYS A 126 -16.59 14.36 0.29
N GLY A 127 -17.42 13.47 -0.26
CA GLY A 127 -17.94 13.62 -1.63
C GLY A 127 -16.95 13.20 -2.73
N LYS A 128 -15.73 12.79 -2.38
CA LYS A 128 -14.77 12.18 -3.31
C LYS A 128 -14.92 10.67 -3.36
N THR A 129 -14.54 10.10 -4.49
CA THR A 129 -14.49 8.65 -4.71
C THR A 129 -13.05 8.23 -4.87
N TYR A 130 -12.69 7.10 -4.25
CA TYR A 130 -11.36 6.52 -4.30
C TYR A 130 -11.44 5.12 -4.90
N ASP A 131 -10.48 4.78 -5.76
CA ASP A 131 -10.21 3.41 -6.16
C ASP A 131 -9.30 2.79 -5.09
N ALA A 132 -9.80 1.75 -4.41
CA ALA A 132 -9.10 0.99 -3.39
C ALA A 132 -8.54 -0.31 -3.98
N ILE A 133 -7.26 -0.59 -3.76
CA ILE A 133 -6.65 -1.90 -3.97
C ILE A 133 -6.32 -2.47 -2.60
N ILE A 134 -6.91 -3.61 -2.27
CA ILE A 134 -6.90 -4.21 -0.94
C ILE A 134 -6.17 -5.54 -1.04
N TYR A 135 -5.05 -5.64 -0.35
CA TYR A 135 -4.19 -6.82 -0.22
C TYR A 135 -4.45 -7.40 1.18
N THR A 136 -5.04 -8.59 1.24
CA THR A 136 -5.42 -9.24 2.51
C THR A 136 -4.99 -10.69 2.50
N ASP A 137 -4.79 -11.24 3.69
CA ASP A 137 -4.65 -12.68 3.88
C ASP A 137 -5.85 -13.44 3.31
N SER A 138 -5.58 -14.54 2.61
CA SER A 138 -6.63 -15.45 2.16
C SER A 138 -7.26 -16.20 3.35
N PRO A 139 -8.48 -16.77 3.21
CA PRO A 139 -9.14 -17.50 4.29
C PRO A 139 -8.29 -18.64 4.90
N ASP A 140 -7.48 -19.29 4.06
CA ASP A 140 -6.57 -20.40 4.37
C ASP A 140 -5.14 -19.96 4.73
N ALA A 141 -4.86 -18.66 4.78
CA ALA A 141 -3.56 -18.14 5.16
C ALA A 141 -3.30 -18.29 6.66
N SER A 142 -2.05 -18.55 7.03
CA SER A 142 -1.56 -18.56 8.41
C SER A 142 -0.04 -18.52 8.44
N GLY A 143 0.51 -17.64 9.29
CA GLY A 143 1.95 -17.55 9.56
C GLY A 143 2.43 -18.49 10.67
N LEU A 144 1.54 -19.28 11.29
CA LEU A 144 1.92 -20.20 12.36
C LEU A 144 2.54 -21.49 11.77
N PRO A 145 3.66 -21.96 12.33
CA PRO A 145 4.26 -23.23 11.91
C PRO A 145 3.33 -24.41 12.24
N GLY A 146 3.39 -25.46 11.40
CA GLY A 146 2.59 -26.67 11.54
C GLY A 146 1.70 -26.94 10.33
N ASP A 147 0.66 -27.75 10.50
CA ASP A 147 -0.20 -28.23 9.41
C ASP A 147 -1.00 -27.11 8.72
N THR A 148 -1.14 -25.95 9.37
CA THR A 148 -1.81 -24.77 8.81
C THR A 148 -0.86 -23.77 8.16
N TYR A 149 0.44 -24.03 8.13
CA TYR A 149 1.45 -23.07 7.67
C TYR A 149 1.25 -22.74 6.18
N ASN A 150 0.78 -21.53 5.91
CA ASN A 150 0.49 -21.03 4.57
C ASN A 150 0.65 -19.50 4.52
N PRO A 151 1.89 -18.99 4.68
CA PRO A 151 2.13 -17.55 4.81
C PRO A 151 2.05 -16.79 3.48
N GLN A 152 2.08 -17.49 2.35
CA GLN A 152 2.08 -16.89 1.00
C GLN A 152 0.67 -16.74 0.42
N ALA A 153 -0.38 -17.20 1.11
CA ALA A 153 -1.74 -17.12 0.62
C ALA A 153 -2.32 -15.72 0.85
N TYR A 154 -2.52 -14.96 -0.23
CA TYR A 154 -3.12 -13.63 -0.21
C TYR A 154 -4.20 -13.49 -1.28
N THR A 155 -5.06 -12.50 -1.09
CA THR A 155 -6.10 -12.10 -2.02
C THR A 155 -5.97 -10.61 -2.30
N ILE A 156 -6.06 -10.23 -3.57
CA ILE A 156 -6.06 -8.83 -4.00
C ILE A 156 -7.45 -8.49 -4.56
N THR A 157 -8.10 -7.49 -3.97
CA THR A 157 -9.41 -7.01 -4.45
C THR A 157 -9.37 -5.53 -4.80
N LYS A 158 -10.13 -5.14 -5.83
CA LYS A 158 -10.30 -3.75 -6.25
C LYS A 158 -11.72 -3.30 -5.95
N LYS A 159 -11.89 -2.16 -5.30
CA LYS A 159 -13.20 -1.64 -4.90
C LYS A 159 -13.26 -0.12 -5.00
N LYS A 160 -14.41 0.41 -5.41
CA LYS A 160 -14.70 1.85 -5.29
C LYS A 160 -15.19 2.15 -3.89
N VAL A 161 -14.57 3.12 -3.23
CA VAL A 161 -14.88 3.49 -1.85
C VAL A 161 -15.04 5.00 -1.72
N THR A 162 -15.68 5.41 -0.63
CA THR A 162 -15.88 6.82 -0.27
C THR A 162 -15.62 6.98 1.22
N ASN A 163 -15.68 8.21 1.72
CA ASN A 163 -15.53 8.48 3.14
C ASN A 163 -16.60 7.82 4.05
N LYS A 164 -17.70 7.32 3.46
CA LYS A 164 -18.76 6.60 4.17
C LYS A 164 -18.53 5.08 4.21
N THR A 165 -17.53 4.59 3.49
CA THR A 165 -17.28 3.16 3.37
C THR A 165 -16.61 2.62 4.63
N THR A 166 -17.08 1.45 5.09
CA THR A 166 -16.39 0.64 6.10
C THR A 166 -15.94 -0.66 5.46
N LEU A 167 -14.65 -0.98 5.60
CA LEU A 167 -14.05 -2.22 5.11
C LEU A 167 -13.92 -3.20 6.26
N LYS A 168 -14.50 -4.39 6.11
CA LYS A 168 -14.30 -5.51 7.03
C LYS A 168 -13.15 -6.36 6.50
N LEU A 169 -12.10 -6.49 7.28
CA LEU A 169 -10.84 -7.11 6.88
C LEU A 169 -10.49 -8.19 7.88
N ARG A 170 -10.15 -9.38 7.37
CA ARG A 170 -9.62 -10.47 8.17
C ARG A 170 -8.09 -10.39 8.14
N MET A 171 -7.48 -10.59 9.30
CA MET A 171 -6.05 -10.83 9.46
C MET A 171 -5.89 -12.27 9.93
N ALA A 172 -5.10 -13.05 9.20
CA ALA A 172 -4.70 -14.38 9.61
C ALA A 172 -3.75 -14.30 10.83
N PRO A 173 -3.55 -15.41 11.56
CA PRO A 173 -2.49 -15.50 12.57
C PRO A 173 -1.13 -15.06 12.01
N CYS A 174 -0.46 -14.15 12.70
CA CYS A 174 0.80 -13.51 12.28
C CYS A 174 0.73 -12.83 10.91
N GLY A 175 -0.48 -12.45 10.47
CA GLY A 175 -0.74 -11.87 9.16
C GLY A 175 -1.03 -10.37 9.21
N GLY A 176 -1.80 -9.90 8.23
CA GLY A 176 -2.15 -8.50 8.11
C GLY A 176 -2.87 -8.15 6.82
N PHE A 177 -2.87 -6.85 6.52
CA PHE A 177 -3.38 -6.34 5.26
C PHE A 177 -2.69 -5.03 4.89
N ALA A 178 -2.73 -4.72 3.60
CA ALA A 178 -2.30 -3.46 3.04
C ALA A 178 -3.38 -2.94 2.08
N ILE A 179 -3.61 -1.64 2.07
CA ILE A 179 -4.59 -1.00 1.19
C ILE A 179 -3.95 0.25 0.61
N SER A 180 -4.00 0.38 -0.71
CA SER A 180 -3.76 1.65 -1.39
C SER A 180 -5.10 2.25 -1.82
N LEU A 181 -5.28 3.54 -1.53
CA LEU A 181 -6.46 4.32 -1.86
C LEU A 181 -6.00 5.47 -2.74
N ARG A 182 -6.61 5.62 -3.91
CA ARG A 182 -6.31 6.70 -4.83
C ARG A 182 -7.58 7.42 -5.24
N GLN A 183 -7.60 8.74 -5.07
CA GLN A 183 -8.70 9.56 -5.51
C GLN A 183 -8.84 9.48 -7.04
N ARG A 184 -10.09 9.33 -7.48
CA ARG A 184 -10.46 9.37 -8.89
C ARG A 184 -10.73 10.79 -9.39
#